data_AF-A0A556MN42-F1
#
_entry.id   AF-A0A556MN42-F1
#
_cell.length_a   1.000
_cell.length_b   1.000
_cell.length_c   1.000
_cell.angle_alpha   90.00
_cell.angle_beta   90.00
_cell.angle_gamma   90.00
#
_symmetry.space_group_name_H-M   'P 1'
#
loop_
_entity.id
_entity.type
_entity.pdbx_description
1 polymer ?
#
loop_
_entity_poly.entity_id
_entity_poly.type
_entity_poly.pdbx_seq_one_letter_code
_entity_poly.pdbx_strand_id
1 'polypeptide(L)'
;MKAIITLLTLSCCSFIHSQIMHQTVREDKSFEYWFSLDQYQKPLNYAIEIAHLGGNINRLNGKISGNKKSGNIQISDTKGKILFEKELGPELSFEFATDQKEIVVEFTVDGFVTYSKKINAESLSVLVLKLQPEPQEEVYQINAQKELSTDELDVIMQCVNNCVQYTLNKDVSTCSKKGEFTISVQL
;
A
#
# COMPACT_ATOMS: atom_id res chain seq x y z
N MET A 1 -21.67 34.44 -16.63
CA MET A 1 -20.65 33.52 -17.20
C MET A 1 -19.25 33.87 -16.69
N LYS A 2 -19.05 33.96 -15.37
CA LYS A 2 -17.73 34.19 -14.74
C LYS A 2 -17.51 33.35 -13.47
N ALA A 3 -18.59 32.92 -12.80
CA ALA A 3 -18.53 32.06 -11.61
C ALA A 3 -18.23 30.58 -11.91
N ILE A 4 -18.49 30.10 -13.13
CA ILE A 4 -18.27 28.69 -13.49
C ILE A 4 -16.78 28.38 -13.69
N ILE A 5 -15.99 29.37 -14.12
CA ILE A 5 -14.55 29.20 -14.34
C ILE A 5 -13.79 29.10 -13.00
N THR A 6 -14.30 29.74 -11.94
CA THR A 6 -13.69 29.72 -10.61
C THR A 6 -13.87 28.36 -9.90
N LEU A 7 -14.94 27.62 -10.19
CA LEU A 7 -15.20 26.30 -9.60
C LEU A 7 -14.31 25.20 -10.20
N LEU A 8 -13.94 25.33 -11.48
CA LEU A 8 -13.09 24.36 -12.19
C LEU A 8 -11.60 24.49 -11.86
N THR A 9 -11.14 25.65 -11.37
CA THR A 9 -9.74 25.83 -10.94
C THR A 9 -9.48 25.32 -9.52
N LEU A 10 -10.51 25.19 -8.67
CA LEU A 10 -10.40 24.64 -7.31
C LEU A 10 -10.43 23.11 -7.27
N SER A 11 -10.83 22.44 -8.35
CA SER A 11 -10.92 20.97 -8.40
C SER A 11 -9.66 20.27 -8.90
N CYS A 12 -8.67 20.99 -9.45
CA CYS A 12 -7.53 20.37 -10.14
C CYS A 12 -6.17 20.48 -9.43
N CYS A 13 -6.07 21.18 -8.31
CA CYS A 13 -4.83 21.23 -7.51
C CYS A 13 -5.17 21.11 -6.02
N SER A 14 -4.48 20.22 -5.31
CA SER A 14 -4.33 20.13 -3.84
C SER A 14 -5.20 19.13 -3.05
N PHE A 15 -6.19 18.43 -3.63
CA PHE A 15 -6.98 17.48 -2.83
C PHE A 15 -6.21 16.22 -2.38
N ILE A 16 -5.13 15.85 -3.08
CA ILE A 16 -4.30 14.72 -2.67
C ILE A 16 -3.33 15.15 -1.54
N HIS A 17 -2.70 16.33 -1.65
CA HIS A 17 -1.80 16.86 -0.60
C HIS A 17 -2.53 17.19 0.72
N SER A 18 -3.77 17.65 0.67
CA SER A 18 -4.55 18.01 1.87
C SER A 18 -5.12 16.82 2.64
N GLN A 19 -5.11 15.60 2.06
CA GLN A 19 -5.35 14.37 2.83
C GLN A 19 -4.09 13.86 3.53
N ILE A 20 -2.92 14.31 3.08
CA ILE A 20 -1.63 13.85 3.58
C ILE A 20 -1.03 14.85 4.58
N MET A 21 -1.52 16.09 4.63
CA MET A 21 -1.01 17.11 5.54
C MET A 21 -2.12 18.03 6.08
N HIS A 22 -2.31 18.04 7.41
CA HIS A 22 -3.23 18.97 8.10
C HIS A 22 -2.44 20.02 8.88
N GLN A 23 -2.74 21.30 8.69
CA GLN A 23 -2.11 22.42 9.40
C GLN A 23 -3.07 23.05 10.42
N THR A 24 -2.60 23.25 11.64
CA THR A 24 -3.29 23.99 12.70
C THR A 24 -2.39 25.11 13.22
N VAL A 25 -2.93 26.32 13.37
CA VAL A 25 -2.24 27.41 14.10
C VAL A 25 -2.70 27.36 15.55
N ARG A 26 -1.75 27.19 16.47
CA ARG A 26 -2.02 27.09 17.91
C ARG A 26 -2.16 28.47 18.56
N GLU A 27 -2.79 28.52 19.73
CA GLU A 27 -3.05 29.77 20.46
C GLU A 27 -1.75 30.53 20.83
N ASP A 28 -0.64 29.81 20.97
CA ASP A 28 0.70 30.35 21.22
C ASP A 28 1.41 30.84 19.95
N LYS A 29 0.71 30.87 18.81
CA LYS A 29 1.23 31.19 17.46
C LYS A 29 2.27 30.20 16.94
N SER A 30 2.37 29.01 17.53
CA SER A 30 3.10 27.90 16.93
C SER A 30 2.26 27.22 15.84
N PHE A 31 2.94 26.50 14.96
CA PHE A 31 2.36 25.81 13.83
C PHE A 31 2.45 24.30 14.06
N GLU A 32 1.36 23.61 13.80
CA GLU A 32 1.26 22.17 13.93
C GLU A 32 0.89 21.57 12.58
N TYR A 33 1.66 20.57 12.14
CA TYR A 33 1.42 19.85 10.90
C TYR A 33 1.30 18.35 11.17
N TRP A 34 0.30 17.69 10.59
CA TRP A 34 0.06 16.26 10.73
C TRP A 34 0.19 15.59 9.39
N PHE A 35 0.93 14.49 9.28
CA PHE A 35 1.07 13.76 8.03
C PHE A 35 1.17 12.25 8.18
N SER A 36 0.78 11.50 7.14
CA SER A 36 1.07 10.07 7.02
C SER A 36 2.16 9.81 6.00
N LEU A 37 2.82 8.66 6.10
CA LEU A 37 3.84 8.24 5.13
C LEU A 37 3.25 7.45 3.95
N ASP A 38 1.92 7.32 3.87
CA ASP A 38 1.23 6.52 2.85
C ASP A 38 1.65 6.91 1.43
N GLN A 39 1.88 8.22 1.20
CA GLN A 39 2.32 8.74 -0.10
C GLN A 39 3.69 8.22 -0.56
N TYR A 40 4.53 7.76 0.36
CA TYR A 40 5.87 7.23 0.06
C TYR A 40 5.88 5.71 -0.08
N GLN A 41 4.77 5.03 0.24
CA GLN A 41 4.70 3.59 0.12
C GLN A 41 4.63 3.19 -1.35
N LYS A 42 5.52 2.26 -1.74
CA LYS A 42 5.57 1.75 -3.11
C LYS A 42 4.66 0.53 -3.24
N PRO A 43 3.84 0.45 -4.30
CA PRO A 43 3.06 -0.74 -4.56
C PRO A 43 3.99 -1.93 -4.80
N LEU A 44 3.57 -3.10 -4.32
CA LEU A 44 4.27 -4.34 -4.57
C LEU A 44 3.66 -5.02 -5.79
N ASN A 45 4.49 -5.22 -6.81
CA ASN A 45 4.07 -5.85 -8.05
C ASN A 45 4.44 -7.33 -8.02
N TYR A 46 3.44 -8.20 -8.15
CA TYR A 46 3.60 -9.62 -8.38
C TYR A 46 3.06 -10.01 -9.75
N ALA A 47 3.61 -11.07 -10.33
CA ALA A 47 3.00 -11.76 -11.45
C ALA A 47 2.80 -13.22 -11.03
N ILE A 48 1.56 -13.69 -11.12
CA ILE A 48 1.25 -15.11 -11.05
C ILE A 48 0.74 -15.58 -12.40
N GLU A 49 1.33 -16.66 -12.88
CA GLU A 49 0.85 -17.40 -14.05
C GLU A 49 0.14 -18.64 -13.54
N ILE A 50 -1.13 -18.81 -13.91
CA ILE A 50 -1.93 -20.01 -13.62
C ILE A 50 -2.23 -20.70 -14.94
N ALA A 51 -1.60 -21.85 -15.16
CA ALA A 51 -1.74 -22.65 -16.36
C ALA A 51 -2.61 -23.88 -16.11
N HIS A 52 -3.55 -24.13 -17.03
CA HIS A 52 -4.29 -25.38 -17.05
C HIS A 52 -3.42 -26.49 -17.71
N LEU A 53 -3.17 -27.55 -16.96
CA LEU A 53 -2.39 -28.72 -17.40
C LEU A 53 -3.24 -29.78 -18.12
N GLY A 54 -4.57 -29.61 -18.17
CA GLY A 54 -5.51 -30.54 -18.80
C GLY A 54 -6.00 -31.68 -17.88
N GLY A 55 -7.01 -32.40 -18.36
CA GLY A 55 -7.62 -33.56 -17.69
C GLY A 55 -9.14 -33.47 -17.56
N ASN A 56 -9.76 -34.53 -17.04
CA ASN A 56 -11.20 -34.53 -16.70
C ASN A 56 -11.50 -33.73 -15.41
N ILE A 57 -10.46 -33.43 -14.64
CA ILE A 57 -10.45 -32.54 -13.48
C ILE A 57 -9.42 -31.46 -13.83
N ASN A 58 -9.75 -30.19 -13.63
CA ASN A 58 -8.86 -29.07 -13.97
C ASN A 58 -7.63 -29.14 -13.06
N ARG A 59 -6.48 -29.56 -13.60
CA ARG A 59 -5.19 -29.48 -12.93
C ARG A 59 -4.53 -28.17 -13.26
N LEU A 60 -4.22 -27.36 -12.25
CA LEU A 60 -3.68 -26.02 -12.42
C LEU A 60 -2.28 -25.94 -11.81
N ASN A 61 -1.37 -25.29 -12.54
CA ASN A 61 -0.03 -24.97 -12.05
C ASN A 61 0.12 -23.46 -11.91
N GLY A 62 0.47 -23.00 -10.71
CA GLY A 62 0.76 -21.60 -10.41
C GLY A 62 2.26 -21.37 -10.29
N LYS A 63 2.77 -20.32 -10.92
CA LYS A 63 4.15 -19.83 -10.73
C LYS A 63 4.16 -18.37 -10.31
N ILE A 64 4.79 -18.07 -9.18
CA ILE A 64 4.98 -16.70 -8.67
C ILE A 64 6.43 -16.30 -8.83
N SER A 65 6.67 -15.06 -9.28
CA SER A 65 8.01 -14.48 -9.40
C SER A 65 8.11 -13.17 -8.62
N GLY A 66 9.31 -12.87 -8.11
CA GLY A 66 9.61 -11.61 -7.41
C GLY A 66 9.25 -11.58 -5.92
N ASN A 67 8.90 -12.70 -5.30
CA ASN A 67 8.50 -12.76 -3.90
C ASN A 67 9.65 -12.48 -2.92
N LYS A 68 9.44 -11.48 -2.06
CA LYS A 68 10.35 -11.10 -0.97
C LYS A 68 9.66 -10.96 0.39
N LYS A 69 8.33 -11.14 0.46
CA LYS A 69 7.52 -10.86 1.65
C LYS A 69 6.66 -12.06 2.01
N SER A 70 6.50 -12.30 3.30
CA SER A 70 5.62 -13.36 3.82
C SER A 70 4.16 -13.05 3.49
N GLY A 71 3.37 -14.11 3.31
CA GLY A 71 1.96 -14.02 3.00
C GLY A 71 1.39 -15.39 2.63
N ASN A 72 0.20 -15.41 2.05
CA ASN A 72 -0.53 -16.61 1.70
C ASN A 72 -1.28 -16.43 0.38
N ILE A 73 -1.36 -17.50 -0.41
CA ILE A 73 -2.30 -17.64 -1.52
C ILE A 73 -3.40 -18.61 -1.14
N GLN A 74 -4.64 -18.15 -1.24
CA GLN A 74 -5.84 -18.96 -1.08
C GLN A 74 -6.57 -19.06 -2.42
N ILE A 75 -7.03 -20.26 -2.76
CA ILE A 75 -7.90 -20.48 -3.91
C ILE A 75 -9.17 -21.13 -3.40
N SER A 76 -10.30 -20.49 -3.70
CA SER A 76 -11.62 -20.92 -3.27
C SER A 76 -12.56 -21.11 -4.47
N ASP A 77 -13.64 -21.85 -4.27
CA ASP A 77 -14.76 -21.83 -5.19
C ASP A 77 -15.53 -20.50 -5.09
N THR A 78 -16.51 -20.30 -5.98
CA THR A 78 -17.32 -19.08 -5.99
C THR A 78 -18.26 -18.93 -4.79
N LYS A 79 -18.33 -19.94 -3.90
CA LYS A 79 -19.10 -19.94 -2.65
C LYS A 79 -18.20 -19.71 -1.42
N GLY A 80 -16.88 -19.53 -1.63
CA GLY A 80 -15.91 -19.30 -0.56
C GLY A 80 -15.38 -20.58 0.09
N LYS A 81 -15.66 -21.77 -0.46
CA LYS A 81 -15.02 -23.00 0.02
C LYS A 81 -13.56 -23.00 -0.42
N ILE A 82 -12.65 -23.10 0.54
CA ILE A 82 -11.21 -23.20 0.28
C ILE A 82 -10.92 -24.54 -0.42
N LEU A 83 -10.26 -24.46 -1.57
CA LEU A 83 -9.82 -25.60 -2.38
C LEU A 83 -8.32 -25.83 -2.27
N PHE A 84 -7.56 -24.75 -2.05
CA PHE A 84 -6.11 -24.77 -1.92
C PHE A 84 -5.64 -23.57 -1.11
N GLU A 85 -4.59 -23.76 -0.33
CA GLU A 85 -3.96 -22.72 0.47
C GLU A 85 -2.47 -23.00 0.58
N LYS A 86 -1.63 -21.97 0.47
CA LYS A 86 -0.18 -22.14 0.59
C LYS A 86 0.51 -20.83 0.97
N GLU A 87 1.44 -20.92 1.91
CA GLU A 87 2.32 -19.79 2.25
C GLU A 87 3.18 -19.36 1.05
N LEU A 88 3.33 -18.05 0.90
CA LEU A 88 4.14 -17.43 -0.15
C LEU A 88 5.63 -17.53 0.21
N GLY A 89 6.41 -18.18 -0.65
CA GLY A 89 7.87 -18.27 -0.57
C GLY A 89 8.59 -17.63 -1.77
N PRO A 90 9.92 -17.42 -1.70
CA PRO A 90 10.72 -16.69 -2.71
C PRO A 90 10.60 -17.26 -4.13
N GLU A 91 10.37 -18.57 -4.26
CA GLU A 91 9.97 -19.22 -5.50
C GLU A 91 8.81 -20.17 -5.20
N LEU A 92 7.59 -19.77 -5.54
CA LEU A 92 6.41 -20.61 -5.36
C LEU A 92 5.95 -21.15 -6.71
N SER A 93 6.23 -22.44 -6.94
CA SER A 93 5.48 -23.26 -7.87
C SER A 93 4.51 -24.14 -7.07
N PHE A 94 3.28 -24.28 -7.54
CA PHE A 94 2.30 -25.16 -6.92
C PHE A 94 1.36 -25.76 -7.94
N GLU A 95 0.95 -27.00 -7.70
CA GLU A 95 -0.11 -27.65 -8.45
C GLU A 95 -1.32 -27.92 -7.55
N PHE A 96 -2.51 -27.73 -8.08
CA PHE A 96 -3.75 -28.17 -7.43
C PHE A 96 -4.77 -28.64 -8.47
N ALA A 97 -5.77 -29.40 -8.03
CA ALA A 97 -6.82 -29.93 -8.88
C ALA A 97 -8.20 -29.46 -8.40
N THR A 98 -9.08 -29.13 -9.33
CA THR A 98 -10.45 -28.70 -9.04
C THR A 98 -11.43 -29.18 -10.11
N ASP A 99 -12.65 -29.49 -9.72
CA ASP A 99 -13.77 -29.75 -10.61
C ASP A 99 -14.56 -28.46 -10.96
N GLN A 100 -14.18 -27.33 -10.35
CA GLN A 100 -14.80 -26.04 -10.58
C GLN A 100 -14.33 -25.44 -11.90
N LYS A 101 -15.26 -24.82 -12.65
CA LYS A 101 -14.95 -24.03 -13.85
C LYS A 101 -14.47 -22.62 -13.51
N GLU A 102 -15.02 -22.04 -12.46
CA GLU A 102 -14.63 -20.74 -11.94
C GLU A 102 -14.06 -20.89 -10.53
N ILE A 103 -12.97 -20.19 -10.27
CA ILE A 103 -12.31 -20.13 -8.97
C ILE A 103 -12.01 -18.68 -8.61
N VAL A 104 -11.87 -18.42 -7.32
CA VAL A 104 -11.42 -17.13 -6.78
C VAL A 104 -10.03 -17.32 -6.23
N VAL A 105 -9.10 -16.46 -6.64
CA VAL A 105 -7.72 -16.45 -6.17
C VAL A 105 -7.53 -15.23 -5.28
N GLU A 106 -7.10 -15.47 -4.05
CA GLU A 106 -6.86 -14.47 -3.02
C GLU A 106 -5.40 -14.47 -2.60
N PHE A 107 -4.83 -13.28 -2.47
CA PHE A 107 -3.48 -13.06 -1.98
C PHE A 107 -3.52 -12.15 -0.77
N THR A 108 -2.94 -12.62 0.33
CA THR A 108 -2.75 -11.85 1.54
C THR A 108 -1.25 -11.73 1.77
N VAL A 109 -0.73 -10.50 1.81
CA VAL A 109 0.69 -10.22 2.02
C VAL A 109 0.79 -9.18 3.12
N ASP A 110 1.63 -9.42 4.12
CA ASP A 110 1.72 -8.56 5.30
C ASP A 110 2.03 -7.10 4.91
N GLY A 111 1.18 -6.18 5.37
CA GLY A 111 1.27 -4.74 5.08
C GLY A 111 0.73 -4.32 3.72
N PHE A 112 -0.03 -5.19 3.04
CA PHE A 112 -0.70 -4.90 1.76
C PHE A 112 -2.15 -5.36 1.75
N VAL A 113 -3.00 -4.59 1.07
CA VAL A 113 -4.42 -4.91 0.90
C VAL A 113 -4.57 -6.25 0.18
N THR A 114 -5.45 -7.10 0.72
CA THR A 114 -5.78 -8.39 0.11
C THR A 114 -6.27 -8.22 -1.32
N TYR A 115 -5.64 -8.92 -2.25
CA TYR A 115 -6.11 -8.98 -3.62
C TYR A 115 -7.00 -10.20 -3.80
N SER A 116 -8.13 -10.02 -4.48
CA SER A 116 -9.03 -11.13 -4.84
C SER A 116 -9.46 -11.00 -6.30
N LYS A 117 -9.40 -12.10 -7.06
CA LYS A 117 -9.89 -12.13 -8.44
C LYS A 117 -10.49 -13.48 -8.81
N LYS A 118 -11.64 -13.41 -9.47
CA LYS A 118 -12.27 -14.56 -10.11
C LYS A 118 -11.62 -14.85 -11.47
N ILE A 119 -11.31 -16.12 -11.74
CA ILE A 119 -10.76 -16.60 -13.01
C ILE A 119 -11.45 -17.88 -13.49
N ASN A 120 -11.32 -18.17 -14.78
CA ASN A 120 -11.76 -19.43 -15.38
C ASN A 120 -10.60 -20.45 -15.36
N ALA A 121 -10.85 -21.62 -14.79
CA ALA A 121 -9.88 -22.70 -14.59
C ALA A 121 -9.45 -23.39 -15.90
N GLU A 122 -10.25 -23.30 -16.97
CA GLU A 122 -9.96 -24.00 -18.24
C GLU A 122 -8.98 -23.23 -19.13
N SER A 123 -8.68 -21.97 -18.82
CA SER A 123 -7.85 -21.06 -19.61
C SER A 123 -6.57 -20.65 -18.89
N LEU A 124 -5.44 -20.61 -19.62
CA LEU A 124 -4.21 -19.99 -19.14
C LEU A 124 -4.49 -18.54 -18.74
N SER A 125 -4.21 -18.21 -17.48
CA SER A 125 -4.45 -16.88 -16.92
C SER A 125 -3.15 -16.33 -16.34
N VAL A 126 -2.69 -15.20 -16.89
CA VAL A 126 -1.59 -14.41 -16.28
C VAL A 126 -2.21 -13.27 -15.49
N LEU A 127 -2.03 -13.30 -14.18
CA LEU A 127 -2.50 -12.25 -13.27
C LEU A 127 -1.30 -11.40 -12.84
N VAL A 128 -1.26 -10.16 -13.32
CA VAL A 128 -0.36 -9.13 -12.80
C VAL A 128 -1.06 -8.49 -11.60
N LEU A 129 -0.52 -8.77 -10.43
CA LEU A 129 -0.97 -8.29 -9.13
C LEU A 129 -0.23 -7.00 -8.82
N LYS A 130 -0.97 -5.91 -8.58
CA LYS A 130 -0.41 -4.66 -8.05
C LYS A 130 -0.98 -4.44 -6.66
N LEU A 131 -0.34 -5.02 -5.66
CA LEU A 131 -0.77 -4.92 -4.28
C LEU A 131 -0.54 -3.49 -3.78
N GLN A 132 -1.62 -2.85 -3.34
CA GLN A 132 -1.53 -1.56 -2.67
C GLN A 132 -1.14 -1.81 -1.22
N PRO A 133 -0.19 -1.03 -0.67
CA PRO A 133 0.10 -1.04 0.75
C PRO A 133 -1.16 -0.82 1.59
N GLU A 134 -1.19 -1.40 2.79
CA GLU A 134 -2.21 -1.03 3.78
C GLU A 134 -1.95 0.41 4.27
N PRO A 135 -3.01 1.20 4.49
CA PRO A 135 -2.88 2.52 5.13
C PRO A 135 -2.18 2.36 6.48
N GLN A 136 -1.22 3.23 6.77
CA GLN A 136 -0.58 3.22 8.08
C GLN A 136 -1.49 3.90 9.10
N GLU A 137 -1.62 3.29 10.28
CA GLU A 137 -2.27 3.92 11.42
C GLU A 137 -1.39 5.04 12.02
N GLU A 138 -0.06 4.95 11.83
CA GLU A 138 0.90 5.92 12.35
C GLU A 138 0.75 7.29 11.66
N VAL A 139 0.47 8.31 12.46
CA VAL A 139 0.48 9.71 12.03
C VAL A 139 1.64 10.43 12.68
N TYR A 140 2.30 11.28 11.90
CA TYR A 140 3.46 12.04 12.33
C TYR A 140 3.07 13.50 12.53
N GLN A 141 3.55 14.10 13.61
CA GLN A 141 3.25 15.48 13.96
C GLN A 141 4.53 16.32 13.96
N ILE A 142 4.52 17.45 13.26
CA ILE A 142 5.56 18.47 13.26
C ILE A 142 5.05 19.66 14.08
N ASN A 143 5.75 20.02 15.15
CA ASN A 143 5.50 21.24 15.91
C ASN A 143 6.60 22.26 15.60
N ALA A 144 6.24 23.40 15.01
CA ALA A 144 7.17 24.43 14.55
C ALA A 144 6.89 25.80 15.19
N GLN A 145 7.95 26.56 15.46
CA GLN A 145 7.87 27.93 16.00
C GLN A 145 7.55 28.98 14.93
N LYS A 146 7.69 28.62 13.65
CA LYS A 146 7.39 29.46 12.48
C LYS A 146 6.62 28.63 11.45
N GLU A 147 5.93 29.32 10.56
CA GLU A 147 5.31 28.66 9.40
C GLU A 147 6.41 28.05 8.52
N LEU A 148 6.21 26.78 8.16
CA LEU A 148 7.09 26.05 7.25
C LEU A 148 6.54 26.14 5.83
N SER A 149 7.43 26.37 4.88
CA SER A 149 7.10 26.28 3.45
C SER A 149 6.85 24.82 3.03
N THR A 150 6.15 24.63 1.91
CA THR A 150 5.91 23.30 1.34
C THR A 150 7.21 22.53 1.11
N ASP A 151 8.25 23.20 0.60
CA ASP A 151 9.56 22.58 0.38
C ASP A 151 10.23 22.13 1.70
N GLU A 152 10.10 22.93 2.77
CA GLU A 152 10.59 22.54 4.10
C GLU A 152 9.83 21.32 4.63
N LEU A 153 8.51 21.29 4.46
CA LEU A 153 7.65 20.17 4.88
C LEU A 153 8.01 18.89 4.10
N ASP A 154 8.21 18.97 2.79
CA ASP A 154 8.61 17.84 1.95
C ASP A 154 9.95 17.24 2.36
N VAL A 155 10.94 18.10 2.65
CA VAL A 155 12.26 17.64 3.13
C VAL A 155 12.14 16.92 4.48
N ILE A 156 11.32 17.44 5.40
CA ILE A 156 11.09 16.83 6.71
C ILE A 156 10.39 15.48 6.55
N MET A 157 9.30 15.42 5.78
CA MET A 157 8.54 14.19 5.54
C MET A 157 9.40 13.10 4.87
N GLN A 158 10.26 13.46 3.92
CA GLN A 158 11.23 12.54 3.31
C GLN A 158 12.29 12.05 4.30
N CYS A 159 12.77 12.92 5.19
CA CYS A 159 13.69 12.51 6.26
C CYS A 159 13.03 11.44 7.15
N VAL A 160 11.79 11.69 7.59
CA VAL A 160 11.02 10.77 8.43
C VAL A 160 10.79 9.44 7.71
N ASN A 161 10.38 9.47 6.44
CA ASN A 161 10.24 8.27 5.62
C ASN A 161 11.54 7.43 5.58
N ASN A 162 12.69 8.08 5.38
CA ASN A 162 13.98 7.38 5.32
C ASN A 162 14.35 6.76 6.68
N CYS A 163 14.08 7.43 7.80
CA CYS A 163 14.33 6.87 9.13
C CYS A 163 13.47 5.64 9.44
N VAL A 164 12.24 5.60 8.91
CA VAL A 164 11.30 4.49 9.13
C VAL A 164 11.60 3.29 8.21
N GLN A 165 11.93 3.55 6.94
CA GLN A 165 12.15 2.50 5.94
C GLN A 165 13.48 1.75 6.09
N TYR A 166 14.55 2.45 6.45
CA TYR A 166 15.86 1.85 6.66
C TYR A 166 16.02 1.63 8.17
N THR A 167 15.92 0.37 8.61
CA THR A 167 15.90 -0.16 10.00
C THR A 167 17.03 0.26 10.96
N LEU A 168 17.78 1.32 10.68
CA LEU A 168 18.81 1.92 11.53
C LEU A 168 18.18 3.04 12.36
N ASN A 169 17.69 2.68 13.55
CA ASN A 169 16.99 3.54 14.51
C ASN A 169 15.73 4.22 13.95
N LYS A 170 14.56 3.73 14.38
CA LYS A 170 13.24 4.38 14.19
C LYS A 170 13.10 5.73 14.94
N ASP A 171 14.21 6.40 15.21
CA ASP A 171 14.22 7.66 15.95
C ASP A 171 14.04 8.84 15.00
N VAL A 172 12.76 9.16 14.75
CA VAL A 172 12.35 10.30 13.94
C VAL A 172 12.75 11.65 14.54
N SER A 173 13.20 11.70 15.81
CA SER A 173 13.69 12.93 16.42
C SER A 173 14.97 13.44 15.75
N THR A 174 15.71 12.58 15.05
CA THR A 174 16.87 12.96 14.21
C THR A 174 16.50 13.89 13.06
N CYS A 175 15.25 13.88 12.61
CA CYS A 175 14.73 14.80 11.61
C CYS A 175 14.32 16.16 12.21
N SER A 176 14.35 16.32 13.54
CA SER A 176 14.02 17.58 14.21
C SER A 176 15.16 18.59 14.16
N LYS A 177 14.83 19.88 14.27
CA LYS A 177 15.83 20.96 14.34
C LYS A 177 15.66 21.76 15.62
N LYS A 178 16.62 21.63 16.53
CA LYS A 178 16.59 22.25 17.86
C LYS A 178 16.30 23.75 17.76
N GLY A 179 15.25 24.20 18.44
CA GLY A 179 14.82 25.59 18.47
C GLY A 179 13.96 26.04 17.29
N GLU A 180 13.73 25.18 16.29
CA GLU A 180 12.89 25.49 15.14
C GLU A 180 11.64 24.61 15.11
N PHE A 181 11.84 23.29 15.09
CA PHE A 181 10.74 22.34 15.06
C PHE A 181 11.09 20.99 15.67
N THR A 182 10.07 20.26 16.11
CA THR A 182 10.15 18.91 16.67
C THR A 182 9.20 17.97 15.95
N ILE A 183 9.53 16.68 15.95
CA ILE A 183 8.75 15.63 15.29
C ILE A 183 8.41 14.55 16.30
N SER A 184 7.15 14.13 16.33
CA SER A 184 6.67 13.02 17.16
C SER A 184 5.78 12.08 16.36
N VAL A 185 5.81 10.80 16.72
CA VAL A 185 4.86 9.78 16.23
C VAL A 185 3.64 9.77 17.15
N GLN A 186 2.46 9.69 16.56
CA GLN A 186 1.18 9.57 17.26
C GLN A 186 0.57 8.22 16.85
N LEU A 187 0.27 7.40 17.87
CA LEU A 187 -0.29 6.05 17.76
C LEU A 187 -1.73 6.06 18.28
#